data_AF-A0A9D4TBG9-F1
#
_entry.id   AF-A0A9D4TBG9-F1
#
_cell.length_a   1.000
_cell.length_b   1.000
_cell.length_c   1.000
_cell.angle_alpha   90.00
_cell.angle_beta   90.00
_cell.angle_gamma   90.00
#
_symmetry.space_group_name_H-M   'P 1'
#
loop_
_entity.id
_entity.type
_entity.pdbx_description
1 polymer ?
#
loop_
_entity_poly.entity_id
_entity_poly.type
_entity_poly.pdbx_seq_one_letter_code
_entity_poly.pdbx_strand_id
1 'polypeptide(L)'
;MDSNTNHKSTNVVFQKHHVSRDKRGQIMGQKGGFRGCTIWFTGLSGAGKTTVSFGVEEYLCLHGIPAYALDGDNIRHGLNKNLGFSSQDREENIRRVAEVAKLFADSGVVCLTSFISPYAKDRTMAREIHEQAGLLFIECFVDTPLEGVIPGSVVDCVKELFVSPEYLPAAMEEAAALPSVEISKLDLQWVQVLSEGWATPLTGFMREAEFLQSQHFGCYLEEIIPFQVAAYDTKKKKMAMFEPERKEDFLFISGTKMRSLARSGQEPPAGFMEPSAWKVLSDYYRSAAN
;
A
#
# COMPACT_ATOMS: atom_id res chain seq x y z
N MET A 1 -34.58 8.93 22.43
CA MET A 1 -33.81 10.17 22.58
C MET A 1 -33.12 10.42 21.25
N ASP A 2 -33.67 11.35 20.47
CA ASP A 2 -33.22 11.69 19.12
C ASP A 2 -31.80 12.29 19.12
N SER A 3 -30.90 11.77 18.29
CA SER A 3 -29.56 12.32 18.07
C SER A 3 -29.23 12.45 16.59
N ASN A 4 -30.17 12.98 15.81
CA ASN A 4 -29.94 13.33 14.40
C ASN A 4 -30.19 14.83 14.17
N THR A 5 -29.50 15.68 14.95
CA THR A 5 -29.45 17.12 14.67
C THR A 5 -28.30 17.38 13.69
N ASN A 6 -28.66 17.64 12.44
CA ASN A 6 -27.76 18.09 11.39
C ASN A 6 -27.32 19.54 11.71
N HIS A 7 -26.31 19.69 12.59
CA HIS A 7 -25.75 20.96 13.03
C HIS A 7 -25.00 21.67 11.89
N LYS A 8 -25.74 22.36 11.01
CA LYS A 8 -25.15 23.27 10.03
C LYS A 8 -24.82 24.61 10.70
N SER A 9 -23.64 25.16 10.40
CA SER A 9 -23.25 26.47 10.89
C SER A 9 -24.19 27.54 10.32
N THR A 10 -24.90 28.24 11.20
CA THR A 10 -25.71 29.41 10.84
C THR A 10 -24.86 30.68 11.02
N ASN A 11 -25.00 31.65 10.12
CA ASN A 11 -24.28 32.95 10.15
C ASN A 11 -22.77 32.91 9.77
N VAL A 12 -22.38 32.12 8.77
CA VAL A 12 -21.00 32.13 8.23
C VAL A 12 -20.96 32.93 6.92
N VAL A 13 -20.11 33.95 6.87
CA VAL A 13 -19.82 34.72 5.64
C VAL A 13 -18.43 34.34 5.15
N PHE A 14 -18.31 33.95 3.88
CA PHE A 14 -17.03 33.62 3.27
C PHE A 14 -16.10 34.84 3.24
N GLN A 15 -14.91 34.71 3.83
CA GLN A 15 -13.90 35.75 3.83
C GLN A 15 -12.95 35.55 2.65
N LYS A 16 -12.97 36.50 1.71
CA LYS A 16 -12.07 36.46 0.55
C LYS A 16 -10.62 36.74 1.00
N HIS A 17 -9.69 35.91 0.53
CA HIS A 17 -8.27 36.17 0.74
C HIS A 17 -7.80 37.42 -0.03
N HIS A 18 -6.86 38.17 0.55
CA HIS A 18 -6.26 39.36 -0.08
C HIS A 18 -5.14 39.03 -1.10
N VAL A 19 -4.72 37.77 -1.17
CA VAL A 19 -3.65 37.29 -2.06
C VAL A 19 -4.24 36.31 -3.06
N SER A 20 -4.06 36.58 -4.35
CA SER A 20 -4.53 35.69 -5.43
C SER A 20 -3.68 34.42 -5.53
N ARG A 21 -4.24 33.38 -6.15
CA ARG A 21 -3.52 32.13 -6.47
C ARG A 21 -2.26 32.39 -7.30
N ASP A 22 -2.32 33.31 -8.26
CA ASP A 22 -1.15 33.68 -9.07
C ASP A 22 -0.02 34.24 -8.21
N LYS A 23 -0.33 35.22 -7.34
CA LYS A 23 0.66 35.81 -6.42
C LYS A 23 1.21 34.76 -5.45
N ARG A 24 0.36 33.88 -4.94
CA ARG A 24 0.77 32.77 -4.09
C ARG A 24 1.72 31.83 -4.84
N GLY A 25 1.38 31.46 -6.06
CA GLY A 25 2.22 30.61 -6.92
C GLY A 25 3.60 31.19 -7.24
N GLN A 26 3.79 32.52 -7.19
CA GLN A 26 5.10 33.13 -7.40
C GLN A 26 6.08 32.91 -6.25
N ILE A 27 5.58 32.66 -5.04
CA ILE A 27 6.42 32.46 -3.84
C ILE A 27 6.44 31.01 -3.36
N MET A 28 5.63 30.13 -3.96
CA MET A 28 5.48 28.75 -3.56
C MET A 28 6.50 27.84 -4.27
N GLY A 29 7.57 27.52 -3.55
CA GLY A 29 8.65 26.65 -4.01
C GLY A 29 9.66 27.35 -4.91
N GLN A 30 10.51 26.56 -5.56
CA GLN A 30 11.59 27.09 -6.42
C GLN A 30 11.12 27.42 -7.84
N LYS A 31 9.98 26.87 -8.25
CA LYS A 31 9.39 27.09 -9.57
C LYS A 31 8.27 28.12 -9.47
N GLY A 32 8.28 29.15 -10.32
CA GLY A 32 7.21 30.15 -10.37
C GLY A 32 5.90 29.59 -10.95
N GLY A 33 4.77 30.18 -10.55
CA GLY A 33 3.44 29.85 -11.07
C GLY A 33 2.62 28.95 -10.15
N PHE A 34 1.29 29.14 -10.18
CA PHE A 34 0.37 28.35 -9.37
C PHE A 34 0.24 26.93 -9.92
N ARG A 35 0.39 25.95 -9.04
CA ARG A 35 0.32 24.52 -9.36
C ARG A 35 -0.39 23.68 -8.30
N GLY A 36 -1.14 24.35 -7.43
CA GLY A 36 -1.89 23.68 -6.39
C GLY A 36 -2.96 22.78 -7.00
N CYS A 37 -2.90 21.50 -6.65
CA CYS A 37 -3.80 20.48 -7.15
C CYS A 37 -3.88 19.32 -6.16
N THR A 38 -4.85 18.43 -6.39
CA THR A 38 -5.00 17.20 -5.62
C THR A 38 -4.81 15.99 -6.52
N ILE A 39 -3.91 15.09 -6.13
CA ILE A 39 -3.77 13.75 -6.70
C ILE A 39 -4.40 12.78 -5.71
N TRP A 40 -5.52 12.19 -6.12
CA TRP A 40 -6.33 11.30 -5.32
C TRP A 40 -6.07 9.85 -5.67
N PHE A 41 -5.26 9.16 -4.87
CA PHE A 41 -5.02 7.73 -5.03
C PHE A 41 -6.18 6.94 -4.43
N THR A 42 -6.79 6.09 -5.25
CA THR A 42 -7.86 5.17 -4.84
C THR A 42 -7.50 3.74 -5.25
N GLY A 43 -7.97 2.74 -4.51
CA GLY A 43 -7.61 1.34 -4.74
C GLY A 43 -7.64 0.50 -3.47
N LEU A 44 -7.55 -0.82 -3.64
CA LEU A 44 -7.65 -1.80 -2.55
C LEU A 44 -6.59 -1.56 -1.47
N SER A 45 -6.87 -2.01 -0.24
CA SER A 45 -5.84 -2.06 0.80
C SER A 45 -4.66 -2.90 0.29
N GLY A 46 -3.43 -2.50 0.62
CA GLY A 46 -2.23 -3.20 0.13
C GLY A 46 -1.86 -2.95 -1.35
N ALA A 47 -2.68 -2.27 -2.15
CA ALA A 47 -2.35 -1.97 -3.57
C ALA A 47 -1.16 -1.01 -3.76
N GLY A 48 -0.53 -0.51 -2.68
CA GLY A 48 0.64 0.38 -2.78
C GLY A 48 0.31 1.88 -2.83
N LYS A 49 -0.92 2.31 -2.54
CA LYS A 49 -1.32 3.74 -2.54
C LYS A 49 -0.38 4.63 -1.71
N THR A 50 -0.12 4.24 -0.46
CA THR A 50 0.75 5.00 0.46
C THR A 50 2.20 5.04 -0.05
N THR A 51 2.71 3.91 -0.57
CA THR A 51 4.04 3.82 -1.18
C THR A 51 4.18 4.75 -2.39
N VAL A 52 3.21 4.74 -3.30
CA VAL A 52 3.20 5.63 -4.47
C VAL A 52 3.08 7.08 -4.04
N SER A 53 2.19 7.39 -3.09
CA SER A 53 2.00 8.74 -2.55
C SER A 53 3.30 9.32 -2.00
N PHE A 54 4.01 8.59 -1.13
CA PHE A 54 5.29 9.04 -0.57
C PHE A 54 6.41 9.12 -1.62
N GLY A 55 6.46 8.19 -2.57
CA GLY A 55 7.43 8.28 -3.67
C GLY A 55 7.20 9.50 -4.58
N VAL A 56 5.93 9.84 -4.86
CA VAL A 56 5.59 11.06 -5.59
C VAL A 56 5.90 12.31 -4.76
N GLU A 57 5.63 12.29 -3.45
CA GLU A 57 5.98 13.38 -2.54
C GLU A 57 7.48 13.68 -2.56
N GLU A 58 8.31 12.64 -2.40
CA GLU A 58 9.77 12.75 -2.45
C GLU A 58 10.22 13.30 -3.81
N TYR A 59 9.71 12.74 -4.91
CA TYR A 59 10.05 13.19 -6.26
C TYR A 59 9.71 14.68 -6.47
N LEU A 60 8.51 15.13 -6.09
CA LEU A 60 8.11 16.52 -6.24
C LEU A 60 8.97 17.46 -5.40
N CYS A 61 9.21 17.11 -4.13
CA CYS A 61 10.05 17.88 -3.22
C CYS A 61 11.48 18.02 -3.74
N LEU A 62 12.08 16.93 -4.25
CA LEU A 62 13.42 16.95 -4.88
C LEU A 62 13.49 17.88 -6.09
N HIS A 63 12.37 18.07 -6.81
CA HIS A 63 12.28 18.96 -7.96
C HIS A 63 11.79 20.38 -7.59
N GLY A 64 11.84 20.75 -6.31
CA GLY A 64 11.50 22.08 -5.81
C GLY A 64 10.00 22.42 -5.88
N ILE A 65 9.14 21.39 -5.95
CA ILE A 65 7.68 21.51 -5.96
C ILE A 65 7.15 21.09 -4.57
N PRO A 66 6.55 22.02 -3.80
CA PRO A 66 5.96 21.66 -2.52
C PRO A 66 4.81 20.67 -2.69
N ALA A 67 4.91 19.53 -2.01
CA ALA A 67 3.89 18.49 -1.96
C ALA A 67 3.62 18.08 -0.50
N TYR A 68 2.44 17.52 -0.24
CA TYR A 68 2.09 17.01 1.08
C TYR A 68 1.13 15.82 1.00
N ALA A 69 1.49 14.70 1.62
CA ALA A 69 0.71 13.49 1.67
C ALA A 69 -0.28 13.44 2.86
N LEU A 70 -1.57 13.30 2.53
CA LEU A 70 -2.65 12.97 3.46
C LEU A 70 -2.90 11.47 3.41
N ASP A 71 -2.41 10.76 4.42
CA ASP A 71 -2.61 9.32 4.57
C ASP A 71 -3.67 9.00 5.64
N GLY A 72 -4.27 7.81 5.50
CA GLY A 72 -5.28 7.29 6.42
C GLY A 72 -4.82 7.31 7.87
N ASP A 73 -3.56 6.93 8.14
CA ASP A 73 -3.04 6.85 9.49
C ASP A 73 -2.82 8.25 10.09
N ASN A 74 -2.20 9.16 9.32
CA ASN A 74 -1.95 10.54 9.72
C ASN A 74 -3.24 11.30 10.07
N ILE A 75 -4.29 11.11 9.26
CA ILE A 75 -5.56 11.81 9.44
C ILE A 75 -6.40 11.18 10.56
N ARG A 76 -6.38 9.85 10.73
CA ARG A 76 -7.16 9.14 11.75
C ARG A 76 -6.65 9.38 13.17
N HIS A 77 -5.36 9.64 13.36
CA HIS A 77 -4.85 9.99 14.69
C HIS A 77 -5.12 11.47 15.07
N GLY A 78 -5.39 12.32 14.09
CA GLY A 78 -5.60 13.76 14.30
C GLY A 78 -7.03 14.21 14.02
N LEU A 79 -7.25 14.71 12.80
CA LEU A 79 -8.50 15.36 12.37
C LEU A 79 -9.72 14.44 12.46
N ASN A 80 -9.54 13.15 12.16
CA ASN A 80 -10.62 12.17 12.06
C ASN A 80 -10.63 11.18 13.22
N LYS A 81 -9.96 11.48 14.35
CA LYS A 81 -9.89 10.60 15.53
C LYS A 81 -11.22 10.30 16.20
N ASN A 82 -12.24 11.12 15.93
CA ASN A 82 -13.59 10.96 16.47
C ASN A 82 -14.52 10.17 15.55
N LEU A 83 -14.04 9.69 14.40
CA LEU A 83 -14.83 8.91 13.45
C LEU A 83 -14.53 7.42 13.64
N GLY A 84 -15.59 6.61 13.71
CA GLY A 84 -15.50 5.16 13.71
C GLY A 84 -15.38 4.58 12.31
N PHE A 85 -15.93 3.38 12.12
CA PHE A 85 -15.89 2.65 10.85
C PHE A 85 -17.27 2.37 10.25
N SER A 86 -18.32 2.99 10.80
CA SER A 86 -19.66 2.95 10.21
C SER A 86 -19.66 3.54 8.79
N SER A 87 -20.67 3.20 7.98
CA SER A 87 -20.79 3.77 6.63
C SER A 87 -20.85 5.31 6.67
N GLN A 88 -21.57 5.89 7.65
CA GLN A 88 -21.63 7.34 7.83
C GLN A 88 -20.28 7.94 8.22
N ASP A 89 -19.54 7.29 9.13
CA ASP A 89 -18.21 7.75 9.53
C ASP A 89 -17.19 7.66 8.38
N ARG A 90 -17.32 6.65 7.51
CA ARG A 90 -16.47 6.51 6.32
C ARG A 90 -16.75 7.62 5.30
N GLU A 91 -18.02 7.92 5.05
CA GLU A 91 -18.43 9.04 4.18
C GLU A 91 -17.92 10.38 4.73
N GLU A 92 -18.11 10.64 6.04
CA GLU A 92 -17.63 11.84 6.70
C GLU A 92 -16.10 11.93 6.72
N ASN A 93 -15.40 10.81 6.89
CA ASN A 93 -13.94 10.73 6.81
C ASN A 93 -13.44 11.21 5.44
N ILE A 94 -14.03 10.70 4.36
CA ILE A 94 -13.66 11.10 2.99
C ILE A 94 -14.05 12.56 2.72
N ARG A 95 -15.21 13.02 3.19
CA ARG A 95 -15.64 14.42 3.07
C ARG A 95 -14.67 15.39 3.74
N ARG A 96 -14.22 15.10 4.97
CA ARG A 96 -13.22 15.92 5.68
C ARG A 96 -11.89 15.94 4.95
N VAL A 97 -11.42 14.80 4.48
CA VAL A 97 -10.18 14.69 3.70
C VAL A 97 -10.27 15.51 2.42
N ALA A 98 -11.39 15.45 1.69
CA ALA A 98 -11.60 16.23 0.47
C ALA A 98 -11.54 17.74 0.71
N GLU A 99 -12.17 18.23 1.78
CA GLU A 99 -12.09 19.65 2.15
C GLU A 99 -10.68 20.09 2.54
N VAL A 100 -9.94 19.25 3.27
CA VAL A 100 -8.54 19.55 3.62
C VAL A 100 -7.64 19.53 2.38
N ALA A 101 -7.81 18.55 1.50
CA ALA A 101 -7.08 18.48 0.24
C ALA A 101 -7.32 19.73 -0.62
N LYS A 102 -8.56 20.22 -0.67
CA LYS A 102 -8.92 21.49 -1.31
C LYS A 102 -8.14 22.67 -0.72
N LEU A 103 -8.01 22.74 0.62
CA LEU A 103 -7.25 23.82 1.28
C LEU A 103 -5.76 23.76 0.94
N PHE A 104 -5.16 22.56 0.88
CA PHE A 104 -3.77 22.40 0.45
C PHE A 104 -3.59 22.81 -1.01
N ALA A 105 -4.47 22.34 -1.91
CA ALA A 105 -4.45 22.73 -3.31
C ALA A 105 -4.65 24.25 -3.48
N ASP A 106 -5.58 24.89 -2.78
CA ASP A 106 -5.78 26.34 -2.83
C ASP A 106 -4.55 27.12 -2.31
N SER A 107 -3.78 26.53 -1.40
CA SER A 107 -2.52 27.07 -0.91
C SER A 107 -1.35 26.95 -1.90
N GLY A 108 -1.53 26.29 -3.04
CA GLY A 108 -0.50 26.11 -4.06
C GLY A 108 0.39 24.87 -3.87
N VAL A 109 0.07 24.01 -2.91
CA VAL A 109 0.75 22.72 -2.64
C VAL A 109 0.11 21.63 -3.49
N VAL A 110 0.92 20.67 -3.96
CA VAL A 110 0.40 19.42 -4.54
C VAL A 110 -0.03 18.49 -3.40
N CYS A 111 -1.33 18.37 -3.18
CA CYS A 111 -1.88 17.49 -2.16
C CYS A 111 -2.01 16.06 -2.70
N LEU A 112 -1.43 15.09 -1.99
CA LEU A 112 -1.49 13.68 -2.35
C LEU A 112 -2.37 12.96 -1.33
N THR A 113 -3.42 12.26 -1.75
CA THR A 113 -4.31 11.55 -0.82
C THR A 113 -4.27 10.04 -1.05
N SER A 114 -4.01 9.24 0.00
CA SER A 114 -3.85 7.78 -0.08
C SER A 114 -4.91 7.02 0.71
N PHE A 115 -6.19 7.21 0.35
CA PHE A 115 -7.32 6.55 1.02
C PHE A 115 -7.87 5.40 0.16
N ILE A 116 -8.52 4.41 0.78
CA ILE A 116 -9.19 3.34 0.01
C ILE A 116 -10.30 3.95 -0.87
N SER A 117 -11.09 4.88 -0.30
CA SER A 117 -12.21 5.57 -0.97
C SER A 117 -13.01 4.67 -1.93
N PRO A 118 -13.58 3.55 -1.44
CA PRO A 118 -14.10 2.49 -2.30
C PRO A 118 -15.33 2.92 -3.10
N TYR A 119 -16.14 3.82 -2.54
CA TYR A 119 -17.40 4.24 -3.15
C TYR A 119 -17.19 5.36 -4.17
N ALA A 120 -17.71 5.15 -5.39
CA ALA A 120 -17.64 6.14 -6.46
C ALA A 120 -18.31 7.47 -6.06
N LYS A 121 -19.42 7.41 -5.32
CA LYS A 121 -20.13 8.58 -4.80
C LYS A 121 -19.20 9.52 -4.01
N ASP A 122 -18.36 8.97 -3.14
CA ASP A 122 -17.49 9.76 -2.28
C ASP A 122 -16.33 10.38 -3.08
N ARG A 123 -15.81 9.66 -4.08
CA ARG A 123 -14.78 10.17 -5.00
C ARG A 123 -15.31 11.27 -5.90
N THR A 124 -16.55 11.12 -6.41
CA THR A 124 -17.24 12.17 -7.17
C THR A 124 -17.46 13.41 -6.32
N MET A 125 -17.91 13.26 -5.07
CA MET A 125 -18.04 14.39 -4.13
C MET A 125 -16.71 15.10 -3.90
N ALA A 126 -15.61 14.34 -3.70
CA ALA A 126 -14.29 14.93 -3.54
C ALA A 126 -13.85 15.73 -4.78
N ARG A 127 -14.12 15.21 -5.98
CA ARG A 127 -13.86 15.89 -7.26
C ARG A 127 -14.67 17.18 -7.39
N GLU A 128 -15.98 17.13 -7.15
CA GLU A 128 -16.88 18.28 -7.23
C GLU A 128 -16.44 19.42 -6.31
N ILE A 129 -16.00 19.12 -5.07
CA ILE A 129 -15.45 20.10 -4.12
C ILE A 129 -14.27 20.88 -4.71
N HIS A 130 -13.40 20.21 -5.48
CA HIS A 130 -12.24 20.85 -6.12
C HIS A 130 -12.62 21.63 -7.38
N GLU A 131 -13.47 21.05 -8.23
CA GLU A 131 -13.93 21.67 -9.47
C GLU A 131 -14.71 22.96 -9.20
N GLN A 132 -15.59 22.97 -8.20
CA GLN A 132 -16.32 24.18 -7.76
C GLN A 132 -15.38 25.28 -7.27
N ALA A 133 -14.21 24.90 -6.73
CA ALA A 133 -13.16 25.84 -6.33
C ALA A 133 -12.21 26.19 -7.49
N GLY A 134 -12.40 25.65 -8.70
CA GLY A 134 -11.51 25.85 -9.84
C GLY A 134 -10.10 25.29 -9.60
N LEU A 135 -9.99 24.16 -8.90
CA LEU A 135 -8.74 23.45 -8.60
C LEU A 135 -8.67 22.14 -9.39
N LEU A 136 -7.47 21.79 -9.85
CA LEU A 136 -7.25 20.55 -10.58
C LEU A 136 -7.34 19.35 -9.63
N PHE A 137 -8.16 18.36 -10.01
CA PHE A 137 -8.32 17.10 -9.30
C PHE A 137 -8.00 15.92 -10.23
N ILE A 138 -6.98 15.16 -9.86
CA ILE A 138 -6.50 14.00 -10.62
C ILE A 138 -6.82 12.75 -9.81
N GLU A 139 -7.72 11.91 -10.31
CA GLU A 139 -7.99 10.61 -9.70
C GLU A 139 -7.04 9.58 -10.30
N CYS A 140 -6.28 8.91 -9.45
CA CYS A 140 -5.33 7.88 -9.81
C CYS A 140 -5.79 6.55 -9.20
N PHE A 141 -6.26 5.64 -10.06
CA PHE A 141 -6.57 4.28 -9.62
C PHE A 141 -5.29 3.47 -9.54
N VAL A 142 -4.90 3.09 -8.32
CA VAL A 142 -3.79 2.19 -8.07
C VAL A 142 -4.30 0.77 -8.25
N ASP A 143 -4.30 0.35 -9.51
CA ASP A 143 -4.81 -0.93 -9.96
C ASP A 143 -3.75 -2.01 -9.78
N THR A 144 -3.86 -2.77 -8.71
CA THR A 144 -3.08 -4.00 -8.52
C THR A 144 -4.06 -5.16 -8.51
N PRO A 145 -3.91 -6.16 -9.40
CA PRO A 145 -4.82 -7.29 -9.46
C PRO A 145 -4.84 -8.04 -8.14
N LEU A 146 -6.04 -8.45 -7.71
CA LEU A 146 -6.24 -9.22 -6.48
C LEU A 146 -5.35 -10.48 -6.43
N GLU A 147 -5.12 -11.12 -7.58
CA GLU A 147 -4.29 -12.31 -7.77
C GLU A 147 -2.80 -12.14 -7.42
N GLY A 148 -2.31 -10.91 -7.24
CA GLY A 148 -0.90 -10.62 -6.93
C GLY A 148 -0.64 -9.94 -5.59
N VAL A 149 -1.69 -9.48 -4.89
CA VAL A 149 -1.58 -8.80 -3.58
C VAL A 149 -1.84 -9.77 -2.43
N ILE A 150 -2.61 -10.83 -2.70
CA ILE A 150 -2.96 -11.88 -1.75
C ILE A 150 -2.34 -13.17 -2.30
N PRO A 151 -1.47 -13.89 -1.56
CA PRO A 151 -0.99 -15.20 -1.99
C PRO A 151 -2.18 -16.08 -2.39
N GLY A 152 -2.10 -16.73 -3.56
CA GLY A 152 -3.20 -17.46 -4.23
C GLY A 152 -3.72 -18.71 -3.52
N SER A 153 -3.53 -18.81 -2.20
CA SER A 153 -4.06 -19.82 -1.33
C SER A 153 -4.38 -19.16 0.02
N VAL A 154 -5.64 -19.30 0.45
CA VAL A 154 -6.22 -18.96 1.78
C VAL A 154 -6.78 -17.51 1.88
N VAL A 155 -8.08 -17.21 2.07
CA VAL A 155 -9.35 -17.92 2.31
C VAL A 155 -10.46 -17.14 1.57
N ASP A 156 -11.42 -17.81 0.94
CA ASP A 156 -12.62 -17.17 0.33
C ASP A 156 -13.58 -16.50 1.35
N CYS A 157 -13.20 -16.37 2.63
CA CYS A 157 -14.04 -15.77 3.66
C CYS A 157 -13.25 -15.02 4.72
N VAL A 158 -13.79 -13.87 5.14
CA VAL A 158 -13.39 -13.20 6.38
C VAL A 158 -13.61 -14.19 7.52
N LYS A 159 -12.54 -14.50 8.26
CA LYS A 159 -12.61 -15.40 9.42
C LYS A 159 -12.88 -14.58 10.67
N GLU A 160 -14.15 -14.36 10.97
CA GLU A 160 -14.57 -13.80 12.25
C GLU A 160 -14.25 -14.78 13.38
N LEU A 161 -13.76 -14.25 14.51
CA LEU A 161 -13.46 -15.03 15.72
C LEU A 161 -14.50 -14.80 16.82
N PHE A 162 -15.67 -14.26 16.48
CA PHE A 162 -16.81 -14.21 17.39
C PHE A 162 -17.39 -15.60 17.63
N VAL A 163 -17.80 -15.86 18.86
CA VAL A 163 -18.66 -17.01 19.18
C VAL A 163 -20.04 -16.76 18.58
N SER A 164 -20.63 -17.75 17.88
CA SER A 164 -21.96 -17.57 17.31
C SER A 164 -23.01 -17.34 18.42
N PRO A 165 -24.08 -16.54 18.16
CA PRO A 165 -25.03 -16.14 19.20
C PRO A 165 -25.69 -17.30 19.94
N GLU A 166 -25.83 -18.45 19.28
CA GLU A 166 -26.38 -19.69 19.85
C GLU A 166 -25.50 -20.30 20.95
N TYR A 167 -24.17 -20.14 20.87
CA TYR A 167 -23.21 -20.69 21.84
C TYR A 167 -22.73 -19.66 22.87
N LEU A 168 -23.06 -18.37 22.70
CA LEU A 168 -22.61 -17.31 23.59
C LEU A 168 -22.92 -17.56 25.08
N PRO A 169 -24.12 -18.04 25.48
CA PRO A 169 -24.40 -18.31 26.89
C PRO A 169 -23.47 -19.38 27.50
N ALA A 170 -23.20 -20.46 26.75
CA ALA A 170 -22.32 -21.53 27.19
C ALA A 170 -20.85 -21.06 27.26
N ALA A 171 -20.39 -20.30 26.27
CA ALA A 171 -19.04 -19.73 26.26
C ALA A 171 -18.82 -18.75 27.42
N MET A 172 -19.84 -17.98 27.82
CA MET A 172 -19.75 -17.10 28.99
C MET A 172 -19.66 -17.87 30.31
N GLU A 173 -20.40 -18.98 30.44
CA GLU A 173 -20.32 -19.86 31.62
C GLU A 173 -18.95 -20.54 31.73
N GLU A 174 -18.43 -21.06 30.62
CA GLU A 174 -17.08 -21.63 30.56
C GLU A 174 -16.01 -20.59 30.91
N ALA A 175 -16.08 -19.40 30.31
CA ALA A 175 -15.12 -18.32 30.56
C ALA A 175 -15.09 -17.88 32.02
N ALA A 176 -16.22 -17.94 32.74
CA ALA A 176 -16.29 -17.60 34.16
C ALA A 176 -15.55 -18.60 35.07
N ALA A 177 -15.33 -19.84 34.60
CA ALA A 177 -14.59 -20.87 35.31
C ALA A 177 -13.08 -20.85 35.03
N LEU A 178 -12.63 -20.05 34.05
CA LEU A 178 -11.22 -19.97 33.65
C LEU A 178 -10.45 -18.87 34.41
N PRO A 179 -9.13 -19.03 34.60
CA PRO A 179 -8.28 -17.95 35.08
C PRO A 179 -8.35 -16.73 34.15
N SER A 180 -8.46 -15.53 34.72
CA SER A 180 -8.55 -14.29 33.96
C SER A 180 -7.21 -13.55 33.88
N VAL A 181 -7.03 -12.80 32.80
CA VAL A 181 -5.93 -11.84 32.61
C VAL A 181 -6.57 -10.47 32.36
N GLU A 182 -6.12 -9.46 33.10
CA GLU A 182 -6.52 -8.07 32.83
C GLU A 182 -5.83 -7.58 31.57
N ILE A 183 -6.61 -6.97 30.68
CA ILE A 183 -6.14 -6.40 29.43
C ILE A 183 -6.40 -4.90 29.41
N SER A 184 -5.51 -4.14 28.76
CA SER A 184 -5.68 -2.70 28.62
C SER A 184 -6.72 -2.34 27.57
N LYS A 185 -7.07 -1.05 27.49
CA LYS A 185 -7.96 -0.54 26.43
C LYS A 185 -7.36 -0.76 25.03
N LEU A 186 -6.04 -0.72 24.90
CA LEU A 186 -5.36 -0.98 23.61
C LEU A 186 -5.47 -2.46 23.23
N ASP A 187 -5.30 -3.36 24.19
CA ASP A 187 -5.43 -4.79 23.97
C ASP A 187 -6.86 -5.17 23.58
N LEU A 188 -7.87 -4.54 24.20
CA LEU A 188 -9.28 -4.71 23.83
C LEU A 188 -9.56 -4.27 22.38
N GLN A 189 -8.88 -3.22 21.89
CA GLN A 189 -8.99 -2.81 20.49
C GLN A 189 -8.39 -3.87 19.55
N TRP A 190 -7.27 -4.48 19.93
CA TRP A 190 -6.69 -5.59 19.16
C TRP A 190 -7.54 -6.87 19.19
N VAL A 191 -8.19 -7.16 20.33
CA VAL A 191 -9.20 -8.23 20.41
C VAL A 191 -10.31 -7.96 19.39
N GLN A 192 -10.83 -6.73 19.30
CA GLN A 192 -11.85 -6.38 18.32
C GLN A 192 -11.37 -6.56 16.88
N VAL A 193 -10.15 -6.12 16.55
CA VAL A 193 -9.53 -6.28 15.22
C VAL A 193 -9.47 -7.77 14.82
N LEU A 194 -9.08 -8.63 15.76
CA LEU A 194 -9.03 -10.08 15.56
C LEU A 194 -10.44 -10.68 15.43
N SER A 195 -11.38 -10.30 16.30
CA SER A 195 -12.74 -10.84 16.32
C SER A 195 -13.53 -10.54 15.05
N GLU A 196 -13.38 -9.34 14.48
CA GLU A 196 -14.04 -8.94 13.23
C GLU A 196 -13.33 -9.49 11.98
N GLY A 197 -12.25 -10.26 12.13
CA GLY A 197 -11.55 -10.91 11.03
C GLY A 197 -10.68 -9.98 10.17
N TRP A 198 -10.34 -8.78 10.65
CA TRP A 198 -9.47 -7.84 9.93
C TRP A 198 -8.05 -8.36 9.74
N ALA A 199 -7.61 -9.24 10.64
CA ALA A 199 -6.33 -9.91 10.54
C ALA A 199 -6.45 -11.33 9.95
N THR A 200 -7.53 -11.64 9.22
CA THR A 200 -7.66 -12.91 8.47
C THR A 200 -6.37 -13.17 7.67
N PRO A 201 -5.79 -14.37 7.74
CA PRO A 201 -6.35 -15.62 8.27
C PRO A 201 -6.02 -15.94 9.74
N LEU A 202 -5.49 -15.00 10.53
CA LEU A 202 -5.12 -15.27 11.93
C LEU A 202 -6.28 -15.87 12.73
N THR A 203 -5.93 -16.82 13.61
CA THR A 203 -6.90 -17.54 14.45
C THR A 203 -6.94 -17.04 15.89
N GLY A 204 -6.18 -15.98 16.18
CA GLY A 204 -6.00 -15.35 17.48
C GLY A 204 -4.79 -14.43 17.46
N PHE A 205 -4.27 -14.04 18.62
CA PHE A 205 -2.99 -13.33 18.69
C PHE A 205 -1.85 -14.18 18.11
N MET A 206 -0.89 -13.52 17.45
CA MET A 206 0.22 -14.19 16.79
C MET A 206 1.01 -15.09 17.74
N ARG A 207 1.26 -16.32 17.30
CA ARG A 207 2.23 -17.24 17.89
C ARG A 207 3.64 -16.88 17.44
N GLU A 208 4.65 -17.46 18.06
CA GLU A 208 6.07 -17.16 17.81
C GLU A 208 6.44 -17.18 16.32
N ALA A 209 6.03 -18.22 15.59
CA ALA A 209 6.33 -18.34 14.16
C ALA A 209 5.67 -17.22 13.32
N GLU A 210 4.40 -16.91 13.59
CA GLU A 210 3.64 -15.85 12.91
C GLU A 210 4.26 -14.47 13.19
N PHE A 211 4.65 -14.24 14.45
CA PHE A 211 5.30 -13.02 14.89
C PHE A 211 6.66 -12.83 14.21
N LEU A 212 7.52 -13.86 14.20
CA LEU A 212 8.83 -13.80 13.56
C LEU A 212 8.71 -13.56 12.05
N GLN A 213 7.75 -14.20 11.38
CA GLN A 213 7.49 -13.95 9.95
C GLN A 213 7.06 -12.50 9.70
N SER A 214 6.14 -11.97 10.51
CA SER A 214 5.71 -10.58 10.43
C SER A 214 6.88 -9.61 10.62
N GLN A 215 7.76 -9.85 11.58
CA GLN A 215 8.91 -8.97 11.86
C GLN A 215 9.98 -9.02 10.77
N HIS A 216 10.25 -10.19 10.19
CA HIS A 216 11.38 -10.37 9.27
C HIS A 216 11.01 -10.26 7.79
N PHE A 217 9.79 -10.62 7.42
CA PHE A 217 9.35 -10.65 6.03
C PHE A 217 8.29 -9.60 5.72
N GLY A 218 7.71 -8.96 6.74
CA GLY A 218 6.61 -8.00 6.57
C GLY A 218 5.32 -8.64 6.03
N CYS A 219 5.26 -9.98 5.99
CA CYS A 219 4.12 -10.75 5.52
C CYS A 219 4.00 -12.05 6.32
N TYR A 220 2.79 -12.60 6.32
CA TYR A 220 2.49 -13.92 6.85
C TYR A 220 2.52 -14.92 5.70
N LEU A 221 3.33 -15.98 5.81
CA LEU A 221 3.51 -16.99 4.78
C LEU A 221 2.95 -18.31 5.29
N GLU A 222 1.71 -18.60 4.93
CA GLU A 222 1.08 -19.89 5.25
C GLU A 222 1.67 -21.03 4.40
N GLU A 223 2.10 -20.72 3.17
CA GLU A 223 2.80 -21.64 2.28
C GLU A 223 3.96 -20.94 1.56
N ILE A 224 5.14 -21.58 1.57
CA ILE A 224 6.29 -21.14 0.78
C ILE A 224 5.93 -21.30 -0.69
N ILE A 225 5.73 -20.20 -1.41
CA ILE A 225 5.47 -20.21 -2.86
C ILE A 225 6.66 -20.89 -3.57
N PRO A 226 6.44 -22.00 -4.31
CA PRO A 226 7.52 -22.63 -5.04
C PRO A 226 7.91 -21.74 -6.23
N PHE A 227 9.12 -21.17 -6.18
CA PHE A 227 9.67 -20.48 -7.34
C PHE A 227 9.89 -21.47 -8.49
N GLN A 228 9.31 -21.20 -9.66
CA GLN A 228 9.69 -21.88 -10.88
C GLN A 228 11.10 -21.40 -11.28
N VAL A 229 12.08 -22.29 -11.16
CA VAL A 229 13.49 -21.98 -11.45
C VAL A 229 13.77 -22.26 -12.93
N ALA A 230 14.47 -21.36 -13.62
CA ALA A 230 14.99 -21.63 -14.96
C ALA A 230 16.45 -22.09 -14.90
N ALA A 231 16.82 -23.07 -15.71
CA ALA A 231 18.17 -23.62 -15.80
C ALA A 231 18.54 -23.91 -17.27
N TYR A 232 19.83 -24.13 -17.54
CA TYR A 232 20.30 -24.40 -18.90
C TYR A 232 20.03 -25.86 -19.26
N ASP A 233 19.11 -26.09 -20.19
CA ASP A 233 18.82 -27.43 -20.73
C ASP A 233 19.96 -27.83 -21.69
N THR A 234 20.79 -28.78 -21.25
CA THR A 234 21.98 -29.25 -21.97
C THR A 234 21.63 -30.01 -23.25
N LYS A 235 20.43 -30.59 -23.36
CA LYS A 235 19.94 -31.26 -24.57
C LYS A 235 19.47 -30.24 -25.60
N LYS A 236 18.69 -29.25 -25.16
CA LYS A 236 18.14 -28.19 -26.03
C LYS A 236 19.14 -27.06 -26.30
N LYS A 237 20.26 -27.02 -25.56
CA LYS A 237 21.30 -25.98 -25.61
C LYS A 237 20.74 -24.57 -25.45
N LYS A 238 19.83 -24.39 -24.49
CA LYS A 238 19.19 -23.10 -24.18
C LYS A 238 18.67 -23.04 -22.75
N MET A 239 18.39 -21.83 -22.26
CA MET A 239 17.66 -21.65 -21.01
C MET A 239 16.20 -22.13 -21.14
N ALA A 240 15.73 -22.91 -20.15
CA ALA A 240 14.36 -23.41 -20.07
C ALA A 240 13.91 -23.50 -18.60
N MET A 241 12.60 -23.61 -18.37
CA MET A 241 12.06 -23.86 -17.03
C MET A 241 12.54 -25.23 -16.55
N PHE A 242 12.94 -25.32 -15.28
CA PHE A 242 13.45 -26.55 -14.67
C PHE A 242 12.32 -27.57 -14.56
N GLU A 243 12.55 -28.74 -15.15
CA GLU A 243 11.63 -29.88 -15.09
C GLU A 243 12.26 -30.94 -14.16
N PRO A 244 11.71 -31.18 -12.94
CA PRO A 244 12.30 -32.10 -11.97
C PRO A 244 12.48 -33.52 -12.50
N GLU A 245 11.60 -33.96 -13.40
CA GLU A 245 11.62 -35.28 -14.05
C GLU A 245 12.85 -35.48 -14.96
N ARG A 246 13.42 -34.38 -15.47
CA ARG A 246 14.61 -34.39 -16.34
C ARG A 246 15.78 -33.65 -15.71
N LYS A 247 15.90 -33.64 -14.37
CA LYS A 247 16.90 -32.84 -13.64
C LYS A 247 18.35 -33.01 -14.15
N GLU A 248 18.72 -34.20 -14.65
CA GLU A 248 20.07 -34.48 -15.17
C GLU A 248 20.37 -33.76 -16.49
N ASP A 249 19.33 -33.36 -17.22
CA ASP A 249 19.46 -32.58 -18.45
C ASP A 249 19.69 -31.09 -18.16
N PHE A 250 19.50 -30.62 -16.92
CA PHE A 250 19.58 -29.22 -16.55
C PHE A 250 20.87 -28.89 -15.80
N LEU A 251 21.55 -27.83 -16.25
CA LEU A 251 22.74 -27.28 -15.61
C LEU A 251 22.40 -25.95 -14.94
N PHE A 252 22.63 -25.88 -13.63
CA PHE A 252 22.56 -24.64 -12.86
C PHE A 252 23.93 -23.97 -12.84
N ILE A 253 24.09 -22.88 -13.59
CA ILE A 253 25.30 -22.06 -13.54
C ILE A 253 25.03 -20.88 -12.62
N SER A 254 25.70 -20.86 -11.47
CA SER A 254 25.56 -19.78 -10.51
C SER A 254 26.10 -18.47 -11.07
N GLY A 255 25.53 -17.34 -10.61
CA GLY A 255 26.04 -16.01 -10.96
C GLY A 255 27.52 -15.81 -10.61
N THR A 256 28.01 -16.46 -9.54
CA THR A 256 29.43 -16.45 -9.17
C THR A 256 30.29 -17.14 -10.23
N LYS A 257 29.84 -18.28 -10.77
CA LYS A 257 30.54 -18.97 -11.86
C LYS A 257 30.52 -18.13 -13.14
N MET A 258 29.39 -17.49 -13.47
CA MET A 258 29.29 -16.58 -14.62
C MET A 258 30.26 -15.40 -14.53
N ARG A 259 30.36 -14.76 -13.36
CA ARG A 259 31.33 -13.68 -13.13
C ARG A 259 32.79 -14.16 -13.23
N SER A 260 33.08 -15.37 -12.76
CA SER A 260 34.41 -15.97 -12.89
C SER A 260 34.78 -16.25 -14.35
N LEU A 261 33.85 -16.76 -15.16
CA LEU A 261 34.03 -16.94 -16.61
C LEU A 261 34.30 -15.59 -17.29
N ALA A 262 33.50 -14.57 -16.97
CA ALA A 262 33.66 -13.22 -17.51
C ALA A 262 35.05 -12.62 -17.21
N ARG A 263 35.52 -12.72 -15.97
CA ARG A 263 36.85 -12.23 -15.53
C ARG A 263 38.01 -12.99 -16.17
N SER A 264 37.88 -14.32 -16.30
CA SER A 264 38.92 -15.18 -16.89
C SER A 264 38.90 -15.19 -18.42
N GLY A 265 37.90 -14.53 -19.02
CA GLY A 265 37.70 -14.45 -20.45
C GLY A 265 37.23 -15.74 -21.11
N GLN A 266 36.65 -16.66 -20.35
CA GLN A 266 36.07 -17.91 -20.83
C GLN A 266 34.59 -17.68 -21.20
N GLU A 267 34.15 -18.30 -22.30
CA GLU A 267 32.76 -18.22 -22.76
C GLU A 267 31.83 -19.15 -21.95
N PRO A 268 30.57 -18.76 -21.68
CA PRO A 268 29.56 -19.65 -21.14
C PRO A 268 29.10 -20.67 -22.20
N PRO A 269 28.35 -21.72 -21.83
CA PRO A 269 27.78 -22.64 -22.80
C PRO A 269 26.96 -21.92 -23.87
N ALA A 270 27.07 -22.38 -25.13
CA ALA A 270 26.36 -21.79 -26.25
C ALA A 270 24.83 -21.79 -26.02
N GLY A 271 24.17 -20.64 -26.15
CA GLY A 271 22.73 -20.51 -25.92
C GLY A 271 22.33 -20.27 -24.45
N PHE A 272 23.31 -20.19 -23.53
CA PHE A 272 23.07 -19.77 -22.15
C PHE A 272 22.68 -18.29 -22.05
N MET A 273 23.35 -17.45 -22.84
CA MET A 273 23.13 -16.01 -22.93
C MET A 273 23.32 -15.57 -24.38
N GLU A 274 22.62 -14.50 -24.77
CA GLU A 274 22.79 -13.90 -26.09
C GLU A 274 24.22 -13.31 -26.22
N PRO A 275 24.93 -13.51 -27.35
CA PRO A 275 26.34 -13.12 -27.47
C PRO A 275 26.63 -11.63 -27.25
N SER A 276 25.76 -10.72 -27.69
CA SER A 276 25.94 -9.28 -27.46
C SER A 276 25.79 -8.92 -25.97
N ALA A 277 24.86 -9.55 -25.25
CA ALA A 277 24.70 -9.40 -23.81
C ALA A 277 25.90 -9.97 -23.04
N TRP A 278 26.42 -11.12 -23.46
CA TRP A 278 27.62 -11.69 -22.86
C TRP A 278 28.84 -10.79 -23.05
N LYS A 279 29.00 -10.19 -24.24
CA LYS A 279 30.08 -9.24 -24.53
C LYS A 279 30.07 -8.05 -23.56
N VAL A 280 28.90 -7.44 -23.34
CA VAL A 280 28.76 -6.33 -22.37
C VAL A 280 29.18 -6.75 -20.96
N LEU A 281 28.72 -7.92 -20.51
CA LEU A 281 29.03 -8.43 -19.17
C LEU A 281 30.52 -8.80 -19.02
N SER A 282 31.10 -9.42 -20.04
CA SER A 282 32.52 -9.76 -20.10
C SER A 282 33.39 -8.50 -20.08
N ASP A 283 33.08 -7.50 -20.91
CA ASP A 283 33.83 -6.24 -20.98
C ASP A 283 33.81 -5.48 -19.63
N TYR A 284 32.65 -5.43 -18.97
CA TYR A 284 32.52 -4.87 -17.62
C TYR A 284 33.41 -5.58 -16.60
N TYR A 285 33.34 -6.92 -16.51
CA TYR A 285 34.11 -7.64 -15.49
C TYR A 285 35.60 -7.74 -15.78
N ARG A 286 36.03 -7.62 -17.05
CA ARG A 286 37.45 -7.52 -17.42
C ARG A 286 38.02 -6.14 -17.13
N SER A 287 37.25 -5.07 -17.40
CA SER A 287 37.67 -3.70 -17.07
C SER A 287 37.72 -3.43 -15.57
N ALA A 288 36.81 -4.01 -14.79
CA ALA A 288 36.78 -3.89 -13.34
C ALA A 288 37.85 -4.75 -12.61
N ALA A 289 38.60 -5.58 -13.34
CA ALA A 289 39.68 -6.41 -12.79
C ALA A 289 41.08 -5.80 -13.00
N ASN A 290 41.17 -4.66 -13.69
CA ASN A 290 42.38 -3.85 -13.88
C ASN A 290 42.42 -2.66 -12.94
#